data_AF-A0A7V9AUU3-F1
#
_entry.id   AF-A0A7V9AUU3-F1
#
_cell.length_a   1.000
_cell.length_b   1.000
_cell.length_c   1.000
_cell.angle_alpha   90.00
_cell.angle_beta   90.00
_cell.angle_gamma   90.00
#
_symmetry.space_group_name_H-M   'P 1'
#
loop_
_entity.id
_entity.type
_entity.pdbx_description
1 polymer ?
#
loop_
_entity_poly.entity_id
_entity_poly.type
_entity_poly.pdbx_seq_one_letter_code
_entity_poly.pdbx_strand_id
1 'polypeptide(L)'
;MKILAFVLLALMAQSSPDVELMHRPLDAILDVYVRDGLVYYRALKSERARLDRYVSSLDVPPATYAAWSREQQMAFWVNAYNVFVLRTVIDNYPIRGRSEAYPATSIRQIAGAFERTKHRAAGRSVTLDEIEKTILPAFKEPRLYLALGRGALGSGRLRSEAFTGDRLAAQLDAVQTDFMTRRWMMNTDRAADVLSVTPIISWHEAEFIAAYDKGDSGPLAKRSPIERAIIAFMTPRLLPLEKEFVQKNAFRVVFHAFDWRLNDLTGGRPD
;
A
#
# COMPACT_ATOMS: atom_id res chain seq x y z
N MET A 1 -46.53 38.31 12.66
CA MET A 1 -45.19 37.70 12.82
C MET A 1 -44.99 36.67 11.72
N LYS A 2 -44.08 36.96 10.76
CA LYS A 2 -43.71 36.04 9.67
C LYS A 2 -42.60 35.13 10.18
N ILE A 3 -42.82 33.82 10.22
CA ILE A 3 -41.77 32.84 10.52
C ILE A 3 -41.18 32.40 9.19
N LEU A 4 -39.94 32.81 8.96
CA LEU A 4 -39.14 32.44 7.79
C LEU A 4 -38.56 31.04 8.04
N ALA A 5 -38.99 30.04 7.28
CA ALA A 5 -38.38 28.72 7.30
C ALA A 5 -37.17 28.70 6.35
N PHE A 6 -35.96 28.69 6.92
CA PHE A 6 -34.73 28.41 6.18
C PHE A 6 -34.66 26.91 5.89
N VAL A 7 -34.85 26.52 4.63
CA VAL A 7 -34.53 25.18 4.15
C VAL A 7 -33.03 25.15 3.85
N LEU A 8 -32.26 24.51 4.72
CA LEU A 8 -30.86 24.21 4.49
C LEU A 8 -30.79 23.02 3.51
N LEU A 9 -30.53 23.28 2.23
CA LEU A 9 -30.18 22.21 1.30
C LEU A 9 -28.75 21.74 1.61
N ALA A 10 -28.63 20.57 2.23
CA ALA A 10 -27.36 19.85 2.28
C ALA A 10 -27.03 19.35 0.87
N LEU A 11 -25.98 19.90 0.23
CA LEU A 11 -25.39 19.29 -0.96
C LEU A 11 -24.76 17.96 -0.54
N MET A 12 -25.46 16.87 -0.80
CA MET A 12 -24.84 15.54 -0.85
C MET A 12 -23.85 15.56 -2.02
N ALA A 13 -22.55 15.41 -1.74
CA ALA A 13 -21.56 15.15 -2.77
C ALA A 13 -21.94 13.85 -3.48
N GLN A 14 -22.52 13.95 -4.68
CA GLN A 14 -22.73 12.78 -5.52
C GLN A 14 -21.35 12.27 -5.93
N SER A 15 -20.98 11.08 -5.46
CA SER A 15 -19.82 10.37 -5.97
C SER A 15 -20.01 10.19 -7.48
N SER A 16 -19.07 10.66 -8.29
CA SER A 16 -19.10 10.44 -9.73
C SER A 16 -19.05 8.93 -9.98
N PRO A 17 -20.13 8.29 -10.46
CA PRO A 17 -20.20 6.84 -10.61
C PRO A 17 -19.08 6.26 -11.49
N ASP A 18 -18.55 7.10 -12.38
CA ASP A 18 -17.59 6.75 -13.43
C ASP A 18 -16.28 6.15 -12.89
N VAL A 19 -15.73 6.68 -11.79
CA VAL A 19 -14.44 6.22 -11.25
C VAL A 19 -14.54 4.87 -10.56
N GLU A 20 -15.61 4.64 -9.81
CA GLU A 20 -15.76 3.36 -9.11
C GLU A 20 -16.04 2.22 -10.10
N LEU A 21 -16.75 2.53 -11.19
CA LEU A 21 -16.94 1.59 -12.30
C LEU A 21 -15.63 1.25 -13.00
N MET A 22 -14.71 2.21 -13.12
CA MET A 22 -13.38 2.01 -13.71
C MET A 22 -12.55 0.96 -12.98
N HIS A 23 -12.71 0.79 -11.66
CA HIS A 23 -11.94 -0.17 -10.87
C HIS A 23 -12.51 -1.60 -10.85
N ARG A 24 -13.77 -1.81 -11.30
CA ARG A 24 -14.39 -3.16 -11.35
C ARG A 24 -13.60 -4.21 -12.12
N PRO A 25 -12.98 -3.90 -13.30
CA PRO A 25 -12.15 -4.88 -13.99
C PRO A 25 -10.94 -5.32 -13.17
N LEU A 26 -10.29 -4.42 -12.43
CA LEU A 26 -9.19 -4.77 -11.53
C LEU A 26 -9.68 -5.62 -10.36
N ASP A 27 -10.81 -5.25 -9.77
CA ASP A 27 -11.43 -6.01 -8.68
C ASP A 27 -11.64 -7.48 -9.07
N ALA A 28 -12.24 -7.71 -10.25
CA ALA A 28 -12.44 -9.06 -10.80
C ALA A 28 -11.14 -9.79 -11.17
N ILE A 29 -10.03 -9.09 -11.42
CA ILE A 29 -8.71 -9.70 -11.61
C ILE A 29 -8.13 -10.10 -10.25
N LEU A 30 -8.14 -9.19 -9.28
CA LEU A 30 -7.59 -9.43 -7.95
C LEU A 30 -8.34 -10.54 -7.22
N ASP A 31 -9.67 -10.58 -7.35
CA ASP A 31 -10.51 -11.63 -6.77
C ASP A 31 -10.21 -13.02 -7.35
N VAL A 32 -9.75 -13.14 -8.59
CA VAL A 32 -9.39 -14.44 -9.18
C VAL A 32 -7.94 -14.83 -8.82
N TYR A 33 -7.00 -13.89 -8.92
CA TYR A 33 -5.57 -14.23 -8.90
C TYR A 33 -4.83 -13.92 -7.60
N VAL A 34 -5.47 -13.28 -6.62
CA VAL A 34 -4.81 -12.91 -5.36
C VAL A 34 -5.44 -13.64 -4.18
N ARG A 35 -4.63 -14.39 -3.42
CA ARG A 35 -5.03 -15.05 -2.16
C ARG A 35 -4.04 -14.67 -1.08
N ASP A 36 -4.55 -14.05 -0.01
CA ASP A 36 -3.75 -13.62 1.14
C ASP A 36 -2.53 -12.72 0.80
N GLY A 37 -2.58 -11.99 -0.32
CA GLY A 37 -1.47 -11.17 -0.81
C GLY A 37 -0.46 -11.89 -1.69
N LEU A 38 -0.66 -13.19 -1.91
CA LEU A 38 0.09 -14.00 -2.89
C LEU A 38 -0.66 -14.01 -4.22
N VAL A 39 0.08 -14.03 -5.33
CA VAL A 39 -0.44 -13.91 -6.69
C VAL A 39 -0.19 -15.18 -7.48
N TYR A 40 -1.20 -15.66 -8.20
CA TYR A 40 -1.06 -16.73 -9.19
C TYR A 40 -0.49 -16.19 -10.51
N TYR A 41 0.78 -15.77 -10.52
CA TYR A 41 1.39 -15.07 -11.66
C TYR A 41 1.35 -15.86 -12.97
N ARG A 42 1.55 -17.20 -12.93
CA ARG A 42 1.45 -18.06 -14.12
C ARG A 42 0.05 -17.99 -14.75
N ALA A 43 -1.00 -18.04 -13.93
CA ALA A 43 -2.38 -17.96 -14.40
C ALA A 43 -2.72 -16.55 -14.88
N LEU A 44 -2.34 -15.51 -14.11
CA LEU A 44 -2.55 -14.12 -14.49
C LEU A 44 -1.87 -13.78 -15.84
N LYS A 45 -0.66 -14.30 -16.09
CA LYS A 45 0.03 -14.14 -17.37
C LYS A 45 -0.74 -14.78 -18.53
N SER A 46 -1.35 -15.94 -18.30
CA SER A 46 -2.15 -16.64 -19.31
C SER A 46 -3.40 -15.85 -19.70
N GLU A 47 -3.95 -15.04 -18.79
CA GLU A 47 -5.09 -14.15 -19.04
C GLU A 47 -4.71 -12.65 -19.12
N ARG A 48 -3.48 -12.35 -19.58
CA ARG A 48 -2.91 -10.97 -19.59
C ARG A 48 -3.80 -9.92 -20.26
N ALA A 49 -4.64 -10.30 -21.22
CA ALA A 49 -5.48 -9.37 -21.96
C ALA A 49 -6.50 -8.63 -21.07
N ARG A 50 -6.93 -9.22 -19.93
CA ARG A 50 -7.79 -8.52 -18.96
C ARG A 50 -7.00 -7.45 -18.20
N LEU A 51 -5.78 -7.78 -17.77
CA LEU A 51 -4.88 -6.86 -17.08
C LEU A 51 -4.50 -5.67 -17.96
N ASP A 52 -4.07 -5.94 -19.20
CA ASP A 52 -3.66 -4.91 -20.15
C ASP A 52 -4.78 -3.90 -20.45
N ARG A 53 -6.03 -4.38 -20.58
CA ARG A 53 -7.18 -3.50 -20.79
C ARG A 53 -7.40 -2.55 -19.62
N TYR A 54 -7.33 -3.06 -18.39
CA TYR A 54 -7.44 -2.20 -17.21
C TYR A 54 -6.26 -1.24 -17.09
N VAL A 55 -5.03 -1.69 -17.36
CA VAL A 55 -3.85 -0.81 -17.36
C VAL A 55 -4.02 0.33 -18.36
N SER A 56 -4.52 0.04 -19.57
CA SER A 56 -4.80 1.06 -20.57
C SER A 56 -5.90 2.05 -20.14
N SER A 57 -6.90 1.62 -19.38
CA SER A 57 -7.94 2.52 -18.87
C SER A 57 -7.45 3.51 -17.81
N LEU A 58 -6.25 3.33 -17.26
CA LEU A 58 -5.68 4.26 -16.29
C LEU A 58 -5.19 5.58 -16.91
N ASP A 59 -4.92 5.64 -18.22
CA ASP A 59 -4.49 6.88 -18.89
C ASP A 59 -5.67 7.81 -19.21
N VAL A 60 -6.47 8.12 -18.19
CA VAL A 60 -7.58 9.07 -18.28
C VAL A 60 -7.07 10.50 -18.56
N PRO A 61 -7.89 11.38 -19.18
CA PRO A 61 -7.51 12.77 -19.35
C PRO A 61 -7.17 13.45 -18.01
N PRO A 62 -6.17 14.36 -17.97
CA PRO A 62 -5.82 15.09 -16.74
C PRO A 62 -7.00 15.84 -16.10
N ALA A 63 -7.91 16.38 -16.92
CA ALA A 63 -9.09 17.08 -16.44
C ALA A 63 -10.07 16.14 -15.73
N THR A 64 -10.21 14.90 -16.21
CA THR A 64 -11.02 13.86 -15.56
C THR A 64 -10.44 13.53 -14.19
N TYR A 65 -9.13 13.25 -14.11
CA TYR A 65 -8.45 13.00 -12.84
C TYR A 65 -8.58 14.17 -11.85
N ALA A 66 -8.41 15.41 -12.33
CA ALA A 66 -8.50 16.60 -11.49
C ALA A 66 -9.89 16.84 -10.89
N ALA A 67 -10.94 16.31 -11.51
CA ALA A 67 -12.32 16.41 -11.01
C ALA A 67 -12.65 15.41 -9.91
N TRP A 68 -11.80 14.40 -9.67
CA TRP A 68 -12.03 13.38 -8.66
C TRP A 68 -11.80 13.90 -7.24
N SER A 69 -12.54 13.33 -6.28
CA SER A 69 -12.29 13.58 -4.86
C SER A 69 -10.88 13.14 -4.45
N ARG A 70 -10.40 13.66 -3.33
CA ARG A 70 -9.09 13.28 -2.79
C ARG A 70 -9.00 11.76 -2.56
N GLU A 71 -10.07 11.15 -2.08
CA GLU A 71 -10.15 9.71 -1.80
C GLU A 71 -10.14 8.89 -3.10
N GLN A 72 -10.84 9.34 -4.13
CA GLN A 72 -10.79 8.71 -5.45
C GLN A 72 -9.38 8.79 -6.05
N GLN A 73 -8.70 9.93 -5.91
CA GLN A 73 -7.31 10.08 -6.38
C GLN A 73 -6.33 9.17 -5.63
N MET A 74 -6.47 9.04 -4.30
CA MET A 74 -5.65 8.12 -3.50
C MET A 74 -5.89 6.66 -3.91
N ALA A 75 -7.15 6.24 -4.00
CA ALA A 75 -7.52 4.89 -4.44
C ALA A 75 -6.97 4.57 -5.84
N PHE A 76 -7.09 5.52 -6.77
CA PHE A 76 -6.55 5.42 -8.11
C PHE A 76 -5.04 5.16 -8.11
N TRP A 77 -4.24 5.93 -7.37
CA TRP A 77 -2.78 5.78 -7.39
C TRP A 77 -2.30 4.50 -6.71
N VAL A 78 -2.98 4.04 -5.66
CA VAL A 78 -2.69 2.72 -5.05
C VAL A 78 -2.99 1.60 -6.06
N ASN A 79 -4.14 1.66 -6.72
CA ASN A 79 -4.51 0.68 -7.75
C ASN A 79 -3.56 0.71 -8.96
N ALA A 80 -3.17 1.91 -9.42
CA ALA A 80 -2.23 2.09 -10.52
C ALA A 80 -0.87 1.47 -10.20
N TYR A 81 -0.31 1.79 -9.02
CA TYR A 81 0.94 1.18 -8.55
C TYR A 81 0.83 -0.35 -8.52
N ASN A 82 -0.19 -0.87 -7.85
CA ASN A 82 -0.37 -2.31 -7.67
C ASN A 82 -0.50 -3.03 -9.01
N VAL A 83 -1.25 -2.48 -9.96
CA VAL A 83 -1.40 -3.12 -11.28
C VAL A 83 -0.15 -2.99 -12.14
N PHE A 84 0.60 -1.89 -12.02
CA PHE A 84 1.88 -1.73 -12.73
C PHE A 84 2.92 -2.73 -12.22
N VAL A 85 2.95 -3.00 -10.91
CA VAL A 85 3.74 -4.10 -10.36
C VAL A 85 3.31 -5.45 -10.95
N LEU A 86 2.01 -5.76 -10.97
CA LEU A 86 1.51 -7.01 -11.55
C LEU A 86 1.93 -7.17 -13.01
N ARG A 87 1.75 -6.10 -13.82
CA ARG A 87 2.14 -6.07 -15.23
C ARG A 87 3.64 -6.28 -15.40
N THR A 88 4.46 -5.53 -14.68
CA THR A 88 5.93 -5.66 -14.71
C THR A 88 6.38 -7.08 -14.38
N VAL A 89 5.75 -7.75 -13.40
CA VAL A 89 6.07 -9.14 -13.09
C VAL A 89 5.66 -10.07 -14.23
N ILE A 90 4.41 -10.02 -14.73
CA ILE A 90 3.96 -10.97 -15.76
C ILE A 90 4.68 -10.81 -17.11
N ASP A 91 5.13 -9.59 -17.43
CA ASP A 91 5.93 -9.30 -18.63
C ASP A 91 7.31 -9.99 -18.55
N ASN A 92 7.78 -10.32 -17.35
CA ASN A 92 9.07 -10.95 -17.08
C ASN A 92 8.95 -12.34 -16.43
N TYR A 93 7.74 -12.90 -16.31
CA TYR A 93 7.50 -14.15 -15.59
C TYR A 93 7.75 -15.39 -16.48
N PRO A 94 8.43 -16.46 -16.02
CA PRO A 94 9.06 -16.58 -14.71
C PRO A 94 10.34 -15.73 -14.63
N ILE A 95 10.51 -15.02 -13.51
CA ILE A 95 11.70 -14.21 -13.27
C ILE A 95 12.87 -15.14 -12.93
N ARG A 96 13.97 -15.02 -13.69
CA ARG A 96 15.19 -15.83 -13.53
C ARG A 96 16.42 -14.92 -13.55
N GLY A 97 16.56 -14.15 -12.49
CA GLY A 97 17.68 -13.25 -12.28
C GLY A 97 18.96 -13.96 -11.86
N ARG A 98 20.08 -13.26 -12.02
CA ARG A 98 21.43 -13.75 -11.69
C ARG A 98 22.17 -12.86 -10.68
N SER A 99 21.59 -11.73 -10.30
CA SER A 99 22.20 -10.85 -9.29
C SER A 99 22.16 -11.52 -7.93
N GLU A 100 23.28 -11.53 -7.22
CA GLU A 100 23.38 -12.06 -5.85
C GLU A 100 22.74 -11.13 -4.80
N ALA A 101 22.46 -9.87 -5.16
CA ALA A 101 21.88 -8.89 -4.24
C ALA A 101 20.41 -9.17 -3.87
N TYR A 102 19.71 -9.99 -4.66
CA TYR A 102 18.29 -10.29 -4.47
C TYR A 102 18.00 -11.76 -4.79
N PRO A 103 16.91 -12.35 -4.27
CA PRO A 103 16.46 -13.68 -4.70
C PRO A 103 16.30 -13.77 -6.22
N ALA A 104 16.61 -14.93 -6.81
CA ALA A 104 16.59 -15.13 -8.27
C ALA A 104 15.22 -14.87 -8.91
N THR A 105 14.13 -15.04 -8.17
CA THR A 105 12.75 -14.80 -8.63
C THR A 105 12.24 -13.39 -8.32
N SER A 106 13.04 -12.55 -7.65
CA SER A 106 12.61 -11.23 -7.19
C SER A 106 12.33 -10.27 -8.34
N ILE A 107 11.30 -9.43 -8.21
CA ILE A 107 11.07 -8.28 -9.10
C ILE A 107 12.31 -7.37 -9.21
N ARG A 108 13.18 -7.33 -8.19
CA ARG A 108 14.45 -6.57 -8.21
C ARG A 108 15.49 -7.09 -9.21
N GLN A 109 15.27 -8.26 -9.79
CA GLN A 109 16.07 -8.78 -10.89
C GLN A 109 15.69 -8.17 -12.25
N ILE A 110 14.53 -7.50 -12.34
CA ILE A 110 14.07 -6.80 -13.54
C ILE A 110 14.68 -5.40 -13.52
N ALA A 111 15.62 -5.15 -14.42
CA ALA A 111 16.33 -3.88 -14.49
C ALA A 111 15.35 -2.71 -14.69
N GLY A 112 15.41 -1.71 -13.83
CA GLY A 112 14.57 -0.52 -13.96
C GLY A 112 13.11 -0.71 -13.54
N ALA A 113 12.73 -1.85 -12.94
CA ALA A 113 11.34 -2.16 -12.61
C ALA A 113 10.63 -1.05 -11.84
N PHE A 114 11.31 -0.40 -10.91
CA PHE A 114 10.73 0.65 -10.07
C PHE A 114 11.03 2.05 -10.58
N GLU A 115 12.26 2.29 -11.03
CA GLU A 115 12.83 3.62 -11.24
C GLU A 115 12.98 4.04 -12.71
N ARG A 116 12.81 3.12 -13.68
CA ARG A 116 12.96 3.44 -15.12
C ARG A 116 11.77 3.05 -15.99
N THR A 117 11.10 1.93 -15.69
CA THR A 117 9.96 1.47 -16.50
C THR A 117 8.83 2.47 -16.41
N LYS A 118 8.43 3.04 -17.56
CA LYS A 118 7.39 4.05 -17.65
C LYS A 118 6.03 3.42 -17.94
N HIS A 119 5.04 3.88 -17.19
CA HIS A 119 3.63 3.54 -17.33
C HIS A 119 2.83 4.82 -17.61
N ARG A 120 1.62 4.66 -18.13
CA ARG A 120 0.71 5.75 -18.45
C ARG A 120 -0.46 5.75 -17.48
N ALA A 121 -0.68 6.85 -16.78
CA ALA A 121 -1.80 7.04 -15.87
C ALA A 121 -2.15 8.52 -15.72
N ALA A 122 -3.44 8.86 -15.72
CA ALA A 122 -3.94 10.23 -15.55
C ALA A 122 -3.28 11.26 -16.49
N GLY A 123 -2.98 10.87 -17.73
CA GLY A 123 -2.31 11.70 -18.74
C GLY A 123 -0.81 11.85 -18.53
N ARG A 124 -0.22 11.16 -17.55
CA ARG A 124 1.19 11.29 -17.15
C ARG A 124 1.98 10.03 -17.52
N SER A 125 3.28 10.22 -17.78
CA SER A 125 4.26 9.13 -17.85
C SER A 125 4.92 9.00 -16.48
N VAL A 126 4.70 7.87 -15.80
CA VAL A 126 5.12 7.66 -14.41
C VAL A 126 5.87 6.34 -14.24
N THR A 127 6.83 6.29 -13.32
CA THR A 127 7.40 5.04 -12.79
C THR A 127 6.72 4.66 -11.47
N LEU A 128 6.95 3.44 -10.99
CA LEU A 128 6.49 3.03 -9.64
C LEU A 128 7.10 3.94 -8.56
N ASP A 129 8.39 4.28 -8.70
CA ASP A 129 9.08 5.19 -7.78
C ASP A 129 8.49 6.61 -7.82
N GLU A 130 8.11 7.13 -8.98
CA GLU A 130 7.46 8.45 -9.08
C GLU A 130 6.09 8.45 -8.40
N ILE A 131 5.32 7.36 -8.54
CA ILE A 131 4.07 7.21 -7.78
C ILE A 131 4.36 7.25 -6.29
N GLU A 132 5.26 6.38 -5.81
CA GLU A 132 5.53 6.21 -4.38
C GLU A 132 6.21 7.43 -3.74
N LYS A 133 7.19 8.05 -4.40
CA LYS A 133 8.05 9.09 -3.81
C LYS A 133 7.67 10.52 -4.19
N THR A 134 6.78 10.72 -5.17
CA THR A 134 6.40 12.06 -5.64
C THR A 134 4.90 12.29 -5.59
N ILE A 135 4.10 11.30 -5.95
CA ILE A 135 2.63 11.46 -5.99
C ILE A 135 2.00 11.19 -4.62
N LEU A 136 2.29 10.03 -4.01
CA LEU A 136 1.68 9.65 -2.73
C LEU A 136 1.97 10.61 -1.57
N PRO A 137 3.18 11.22 -1.42
CA PRO A 137 3.46 12.15 -0.33
C PRO A 137 2.51 13.36 -0.29
N ALA A 138 2.00 13.80 -1.45
CA ALA A 138 1.08 14.94 -1.54
C ALA A 138 -0.24 14.69 -0.77
N PHE A 139 -0.63 13.44 -0.57
CA PHE A 139 -1.82 13.10 0.19
C PHE A 139 -1.63 13.16 1.70
N LYS A 140 -0.40 13.18 2.23
CA LYS A 140 -0.14 13.16 3.69
C LYS A 140 -0.87 12.01 4.40
N GLU A 141 -0.91 10.84 3.75
CA GLU A 141 -1.57 9.62 4.25
C GLU A 141 -0.57 8.45 4.20
N PRO A 142 0.24 8.24 5.26
CA PRO A 142 1.30 7.24 5.24
C PRO A 142 0.79 5.79 5.14
N ARG A 143 -0.49 5.54 5.45
CA ARG A 143 -1.11 4.21 5.26
C ARG A 143 -1.08 3.77 3.80
N LEU A 144 -1.01 4.70 2.84
CA LEU A 144 -0.90 4.36 1.41
C LEU A 144 0.36 3.53 1.12
N TYR A 145 1.49 3.79 1.78
CA TYR A 145 2.74 3.05 1.55
C TYR A 145 2.65 1.57 1.97
N LEU A 146 1.81 1.29 2.97
CA LEU A 146 1.52 -0.06 3.46
C LEU A 146 0.43 -0.75 2.62
N ALA A 147 -0.32 -0.01 1.80
CA ALA A 147 -1.30 -0.54 0.86
C ALA A 147 -0.66 -0.99 -0.49
N LEU A 148 0.61 -0.65 -0.72
CA LEU A 148 1.32 -1.00 -1.95
C LEU A 148 1.87 -2.44 -1.89
N GLY A 149 1.40 -3.28 -2.81
CA GLY A 149 1.97 -4.59 -3.10
C GLY A 149 3.14 -4.45 -4.08
N ARG A 150 4.39 -4.56 -3.59
CA ARG A 150 5.61 -4.33 -4.39
C ARG A 150 6.14 -5.58 -5.10
N GLY A 151 5.30 -6.60 -5.25
CA GLY A 151 5.71 -7.87 -5.87
C GLY A 151 6.70 -8.66 -4.99
N ALA A 152 6.59 -8.52 -3.66
CA ALA A 152 7.51 -9.13 -2.72
C ALA A 152 6.80 -9.49 -1.41
N LEU A 153 7.22 -10.58 -0.75
CA LEU A 153 6.62 -11.07 0.50
C LEU A 153 6.70 -10.05 1.66
N GLY A 154 7.75 -9.24 1.70
CA GLY A 154 7.91 -8.18 2.72
C GLY A 154 6.98 -6.96 2.51
N SER A 155 6.23 -6.91 1.41
CA SER A 155 5.37 -5.78 1.07
C SER A 155 4.08 -5.73 1.89
N GLY A 156 3.40 -4.58 1.77
CA GLY A 156 1.95 -4.46 2.02
C GLY A 156 1.19 -5.64 1.45
N ARG A 157 0.15 -6.12 2.15
CA ARG A 157 -0.74 -7.14 1.62
C ARG A 157 -1.39 -6.58 0.35
N LEU A 158 -1.10 -7.19 -0.80
CA LEU A 158 -1.92 -6.96 -1.99
C LEU A 158 -3.33 -7.50 -1.70
N ARG A 159 -4.32 -6.61 -1.65
CA ARG A 159 -5.70 -7.00 -1.40
C ARG A 159 -6.26 -7.75 -2.61
N SER A 160 -7.18 -8.68 -2.37
CA SER A 160 -7.95 -9.38 -3.40
C SER A 160 -9.15 -8.56 -3.90
N GLU A 161 -9.08 -7.23 -3.76
CA GLU A 161 -10.09 -6.26 -4.17
C GLU A 161 -9.39 -4.96 -4.56
N ALA A 162 -10.00 -4.18 -5.43
CA ALA A 162 -9.50 -2.85 -5.79
C ALA A 162 -9.84 -1.82 -4.70
N PHE A 163 -9.00 -0.80 -4.55
CA PHE A 163 -9.33 0.35 -3.72
C PHE A 163 -10.39 1.22 -4.40
N THR A 164 -11.36 1.73 -3.65
CA THR A 164 -12.41 2.62 -4.17
C THR A 164 -12.52 3.84 -3.28
N GLY A 165 -12.88 5.01 -3.82
CA GLY A 165 -12.91 6.26 -3.06
C GLY A 165 -13.90 6.23 -1.90
N ASP A 166 -15.06 5.62 -2.12
CA ASP A 166 -16.11 5.42 -1.12
C ASP A 166 -15.72 4.47 0.03
N ARG A 167 -14.87 3.46 -0.24
CA ARG A 167 -14.43 2.47 0.76
C ARG A 167 -13.02 2.72 1.29
N LEU A 168 -12.30 3.72 0.76
CA LEU A 168 -10.88 3.89 1.01
C LEU A 168 -10.55 3.98 2.49
N ALA A 169 -11.32 4.73 3.28
CA ALA A 169 -11.10 4.87 4.71
C ALA A 169 -11.13 3.50 5.42
N ALA A 170 -12.15 2.68 5.15
CA ALA A 170 -12.27 1.33 5.71
C ALA A 170 -11.16 0.39 5.20
N GLN A 171 -10.75 0.53 3.95
CA GLN A 171 -9.66 -0.26 3.38
C GLN A 171 -8.30 0.09 3.99
N LEU A 172 -8.03 1.37 4.27
CA LEU A 172 -6.81 1.81 4.95
C LEU A 172 -6.80 1.43 6.44
N ASP A 173 -7.96 1.40 7.07
CA ASP A 173 -8.13 0.84 8.42
C ASP A 173 -7.83 -0.66 8.47
N ALA A 174 -8.21 -1.40 7.42
CA ALA A 174 -7.83 -2.80 7.26
C ALA A 174 -6.32 -2.95 7.03
N VAL A 175 -5.67 -2.05 6.26
CA VAL A 175 -4.21 -2.03 6.10
C VAL A 175 -3.49 -1.85 7.43
N GLN A 176 -3.98 -0.96 8.29
CA GLN A 176 -3.42 -0.78 9.64
C GLN A 176 -3.64 -2.02 10.53
N THR A 177 -4.72 -2.76 10.33
CA THR A 177 -4.96 -4.04 11.02
C THR A 177 -4.02 -5.13 10.52
N ASP A 178 -3.81 -5.21 9.20
CA ASP A 178 -2.85 -6.13 8.59
C ASP A 178 -1.43 -5.86 9.11
N PHE A 179 -1.07 -4.59 9.33
CA PHE A 179 0.22 -4.21 9.92
C PHE A 179 0.44 -4.83 11.31
N MET A 180 -0.59 -4.85 12.16
CA MET A 180 -0.50 -5.43 13.51
C MET A 180 -0.50 -6.95 13.53
N THR A 181 -1.20 -7.58 12.58
CA THR A 181 -1.48 -9.01 12.63
C THR A 181 -0.50 -9.84 11.79
N ARG A 182 0.18 -9.23 10.82
CA ARG A 182 1.14 -9.91 9.95
C ARG A 182 2.55 -9.83 10.50
N ARG A 183 3.16 -10.99 10.76
CA ARG A 183 4.48 -11.13 11.40
C ARG A 183 5.64 -10.48 10.64
N TRP A 184 5.52 -10.30 9.33
CA TRP A 184 6.53 -9.60 8.51
C TRP A 184 6.26 -8.09 8.39
N MET A 185 5.16 -7.59 8.93
CA MET A 185 4.92 -6.16 9.10
C MET A 185 5.43 -5.69 10.45
N MET A 186 5.05 -6.43 11.49
CA MET A 186 5.46 -6.17 12.84
C MET A 186 5.57 -7.48 13.61
N ASN A 187 6.56 -7.55 14.49
CA ASN A 187 6.66 -8.61 15.47
C ASN A 187 7.19 -8.06 16.80
N THR A 188 6.59 -8.51 17.90
CA THR A 188 7.09 -8.27 19.25
C THR A 188 7.81 -9.51 19.78
N ASP A 189 9.11 -9.39 20.05
CA ASP A 189 9.89 -10.38 20.81
C ASP A 189 10.01 -9.91 22.26
N ARG A 190 9.19 -10.50 23.12
CA ARG A 190 9.13 -10.14 24.55
C ARG A 190 10.33 -10.66 25.35
N ALA A 191 10.97 -11.74 24.90
CA ALA A 191 12.12 -12.30 25.60
C ALA A 191 13.36 -11.43 25.40
N ALA A 192 13.47 -10.81 24.22
CA ALA A 192 14.56 -9.91 23.86
C ALA A 192 14.24 -8.42 24.06
N ASP A 193 13.03 -8.07 24.53
CA ASP A 193 12.50 -6.70 24.60
C ASP A 193 12.68 -5.95 23.25
N VAL A 194 12.21 -6.55 22.14
CA VAL A 194 12.32 -5.98 20.78
C VAL A 194 10.98 -5.84 20.10
N LEU A 195 10.73 -4.65 19.54
CA LEU A 195 9.70 -4.41 18.55
C LEU A 195 10.35 -4.36 17.16
N SER A 196 10.14 -5.39 16.35
CA SER A 196 10.61 -5.44 14.97
C SER A 196 9.51 -4.94 14.02
N VAL A 197 9.86 -4.04 13.11
CA VAL A 197 8.92 -3.37 12.21
C VAL A 197 9.44 -3.42 10.78
N THR A 198 8.53 -3.46 9.80
CA THR A 198 8.87 -3.42 8.37
C THR A 198 9.71 -2.19 8.04
N PRO A 199 10.76 -2.32 7.20
CA PRO A 199 11.58 -1.20 6.80
C PRO A 199 10.83 -0.20 5.90
N ILE A 200 9.61 -0.52 5.42
CA ILE A 200 8.76 0.43 4.68
C ILE A 200 8.59 1.73 5.48
N ILE A 201 8.45 1.65 6.80
CA ILE A 201 8.34 2.84 7.66
C ILE A 201 9.63 3.66 7.65
N SER A 202 10.81 3.02 7.65
CA SER A 202 12.09 3.75 7.55
C SER A 202 12.29 4.43 6.20
N TRP A 203 11.71 3.89 5.12
CA TRP A 203 11.82 4.50 3.78
C TRP A 203 10.98 5.77 3.65
N HIS A 204 9.96 5.91 4.51
CA HIS A 204 8.97 6.99 4.53
C HIS A 204 8.89 7.63 5.93
N GLU A 205 10.04 7.72 6.60
CA GLU A 205 10.13 8.15 8.00
C GLU A 205 9.52 9.54 8.22
N ALA A 206 9.81 10.48 7.32
CA ALA A 206 9.32 11.85 7.41
C ALA A 206 7.78 11.91 7.39
N GLU A 207 7.14 11.10 6.53
CA GLU A 207 5.69 11.05 6.39
C GLU A 207 5.02 10.43 7.62
N PHE A 208 5.60 9.36 8.18
CA PHE A 208 5.10 8.75 9.40
C PHE A 208 5.27 9.68 10.61
N ILE A 209 6.42 10.35 10.76
CA ILE A 209 6.65 11.35 11.81
C ILE A 209 5.61 12.46 11.71
N ALA A 210 5.46 13.07 10.53
CA ALA A 210 4.54 14.18 10.33
C ALA A 210 3.08 13.83 10.65
N ALA A 211 2.67 12.58 10.39
CA ALA A 211 1.29 12.14 10.64
C ALA A 211 1.03 11.72 12.10
N TYR A 212 2.00 11.06 12.75
CA TYR A 212 1.75 10.31 13.98
C TYR A 212 2.54 10.75 15.19
N ASP A 213 3.69 11.40 15.03
CA ASP A 213 4.44 11.91 16.20
C ASP A 213 3.67 13.05 16.87
N LYS A 214 3.37 12.89 18.16
CA LYS A 214 2.67 13.89 19.00
C LYS A 214 3.62 14.73 19.85
N GLY A 215 4.93 14.58 19.63
CA GLY A 215 5.97 15.30 20.36
C GLY A 215 6.46 14.55 21.59
N ASP A 216 7.32 15.22 22.36
CA ASP A 216 8.15 14.68 23.42
C ASP A 216 7.52 14.81 24.82
N SER A 217 6.19 14.77 24.90
CA SER A 217 5.47 14.78 26.17
C SER A 217 5.05 13.37 26.61
N GLY A 218 4.98 13.15 27.93
CA GLY A 218 4.49 11.91 28.51
C GLY A 218 5.49 10.74 28.51
N PRO A 219 5.01 9.50 28.68
CA PRO A 219 5.87 8.34 28.94
C PRO A 219 6.88 8.00 27.83
N LEU A 220 6.60 8.44 26.60
CA LEU A 220 7.42 8.16 25.41
C LEU A 220 8.37 9.31 25.03
N ALA A 221 8.48 10.36 25.86
CA ALA A 221 9.27 11.56 25.61
C ALA A 221 10.71 11.29 25.14
N LYS A 222 11.35 10.27 25.73
CA LYS A 222 12.76 9.91 25.47
C LYS A 222 12.97 9.12 24.17
N ARG A 223 11.90 8.63 23.53
CA ARG A 223 11.98 7.91 22.26
C ARG A 223 12.23 8.86 21.11
N SER A 224 12.83 8.37 20.03
CA SER A 224 13.00 9.17 18.80
C SER A 224 11.64 9.49 18.17
N PRO A 225 11.54 10.55 17.33
CA PRO A 225 10.31 10.89 16.62
C PRO A 225 9.69 9.71 15.85
N ILE A 226 10.50 8.92 15.13
CA ILE A 226 10.01 7.77 14.38
C ILE A 226 9.50 6.65 15.29
N GLU A 227 10.14 6.39 16.43
CA GLU A 227 9.63 5.42 17.39
C GLU A 227 8.29 5.86 17.99
N ARG A 228 8.13 7.15 18.31
CA ARG A 228 6.84 7.70 18.78
C ARG A 228 5.77 7.59 17.70
N ALA A 229 6.11 7.88 16.45
CA ALA A 229 5.21 7.74 15.30
C ALA A 229 4.76 6.29 15.10
N ILE A 230 5.69 5.31 15.16
CA ILE A 230 5.37 3.88 15.07
C ILE A 230 4.41 3.47 16.20
N ILE A 231 4.72 3.84 17.44
CA ILE A 231 3.89 3.48 18.60
C ILE A 231 2.50 4.12 18.48
N ALA A 232 2.42 5.39 18.08
CA ALA A 232 1.16 6.10 17.86
C ALA A 232 0.34 5.47 16.72
N PHE A 233 0.99 5.05 15.63
CA PHE A 233 0.37 4.32 14.53
C PHE A 233 -0.20 2.96 14.98
N MET A 234 0.50 2.25 15.87
CA MET A 234 0.06 0.95 16.38
C MET A 234 -1.07 1.06 17.41
N THR A 235 -1.07 2.12 18.22
CA THR A 235 -1.91 2.26 19.42
C THR A 235 -3.40 1.94 19.22
N PRO A 236 -4.08 2.39 18.15
CA PRO A 236 -5.49 2.10 17.92
C PRO A 236 -5.81 0.61 17.74
N ARG A 237 -4.82 -0.22 17.42
CA ARG A 237 -4.97 -1.63 17.04
C ARG A 237 -4.16 -2.59 17.92
N LEU A 238 -3.53 -2.12 19.01
CA LEU A 238 -2.78 -2.98 19.92
C LEU A 238 -3.67 -4.05 20.56
N LEU A 239 -3.19 -5.30 20.56
CA LEU A 239 -3.74 -6.40 21.34
C LEU A 239 -3.33 -6.26 22.83
N PRO A 240 -4.03 -6.91 23.78
CA PRO A 240 -3.77 -6.73 25.21
C PRO A 240 -2.30 -6.92 25.63
N LEU A 241 -1.63 -7.95 25.11
CA LEU A 241 -0.21 -8.22 25.42
C LEU A 241 0.73 -7.16 24.81
N GLU A 242 0.37 -6.61 23.66
CA GLU A 242 1.17 -5.56 23.00
C GLU A 242 0.98 -4.23 23.72
N LYS A 243 -0.22 -3.96 24.27
CA LYS A 243 -0.45 -2.80 25.14
C LYS A 243 0.45 -2.85 26.36
N GLU A 244 0.51 -3.98 27.05
CA GLU A 244 1.40 -4.16 28.21
C GLU A 244 2.87 -3.96 27.82
N PHE A 245 3.31 -4.59 26.72
CA PHE A 245 4.67 -4.47 26.20
C PHE A 245 5.05 -3.01 25.89
N VAL A 246 4.15 -2.29 25.19
CA VAL A 246 4.36 -0.88 24.84
C VAL A 246 4.36 0.01 26.09
N GLN A 247 3.46 -0.24 27.04
CA GLN A 247 3.35 0.52 28.30
C GLN A 247 4.57 0.36 29.20
N LYS A 248 5.17 -0.84 29.26
CA LYS A 248 6.44 -1.08 29.98
C LYS A 248 7.57 -0.20 29.44
N ASN A 249 7.50 0.16 28.15
CA ASN A 249 8.42 1.08 27.48
C ASN A 249 9.92 0.72 27.63
N ALA A 250 10.24 -0.57 27.79
CA ALA A 250 11.60 -1.07 28.01
C ALA A 250 12.23 -1.70 26.75
N PHE A 251 11.58 -1.57 25.60
CA PHE A 251 11.97 -2.25 24.37
C PHE A 251 12.71 -1.34 23.39
N ARG A 252 13.55 -1.97 22.54
CA ARG A 252 14.15 -1.33 21.36
C ARG A 252 13.28 -1.52 20.13
N VAL A 253 13.19 -0.49 19.29
CA VAL A 253 12.59 -0.62 17.95
C VAL A 253 13.68 -0.95 16.95
N VAL A 254 13.43 -1.92 16.07
CA VAL A 254 14.32 -2.22 14.94
C VAL A 254 13.54 -2.41 13.64
N PHE A 255 14.15 -1.98 12.54
CA PHE A 255 13.69 -2.35 11.21
C PHE A 255 14.32 -3.67 10.80
N HIS A 256 13.52 -4.67 10.44
CA HIS A 256 14.05 -5.95 9.93
C HIS A 256 14.37 -5.87 8.43
N ALA A 257 15.06 -6.89 7.91
CA ALA A 257 15.37 -6.99 6.50
C ALA A 257 14.09 -7.21 5.66
N PHE A 258 13.95 -6.45 4.57
CA PHE A 258 12.82 -6.61 3.65
C PHE A 258 12.92 -7.91 2.86
N ASP A 259 11.87 -8.72 2.88
CA ASP A 259 11.83 -9.98 2.14
C ASP A 259 11.48 -9.74 0.66
N TRP A 260 12.51 -9.71 -0.17
CA TRP A 260 12.41 -9.49 -1.62
C TRP A 260 12.01 -10.73 -2.43
N ARG A 261 11.71 -11.87 -1.79
CA ARG A 261 11.15 -13.03 -2.51
C ARG A 261 9.83 -12.64 -3.13
N LEU A 262 9.60 -13.03 -4.38
CA LEU A 262 8.35 -12.76 -5.10
C LEU A 262 7.17 -13.34 -4.31
N ASN A 263 6.10 -12.56 -4.18
CA ASN A 263 4.84 -13.00 -3.57
C ASN A 263 4.03 -13.92 -4.52
N ASP A 264 4.70 -14.94 -5.07
CA ASP A 264 4.11 -15.93 -5.97
C ASP A 264 3.51 -17.08 -5.16
N LEU A 265 2.24 -17.38 -5.42
CA LEU A 265 1.51 -18.45 -4.76
C LEU A 265 1.95 -19.86 -5.19
N THR A 266 2.63 -19.98 -6.33
CA THR A 266 3.17 -21.25 -6.83
C THR A 266 4.59 -21.55 -6.35
N GLY A 267 5.15 -20.68 -5.50
CA GLY A 267 6.50 -20.86 -4.93
C GLY A 267 7.64 -20.71 -5.94
N GLY A 268 7.39 -20.12 -7.12
CA GLY A 268 8.40 -19.85 -8.14
C GLY A 268 9.11 -21.10 -8.67
N ARG A 269 8.60 -22.31 -8.39
CA ARG A 269 9.17 -23.54 -8.95
C ARG A 269 8.72 -23.65 -10.41
N PRO A 270 9.65 -23.68 -11.38
CA PRO A 270 9.30 -24.19 -12.70
C PRO A 270 9.02 -25.68 -12.56
N ASP A 271 7.99 -26.15 -13.26
CA ASP A 271 7.79 -27.58 -13.50
C ASP A 271 8.94 -28.10 -14.38
#